data_AF-A0A2A5H170-F1
#
_entry.id   AF-A0A2A5H170-F1
#
_cell.length_a   1.000
_cell.length_b   1.000
_cell.length_c   1.000
_cell.angle_alpha   90.00
_cell.angle_beta   90.00
_cell.angle_gamma   90.00
#
_symmetry.space_group_name_H-M   'P 1'
#
loop_
_entity.id
_entity.type
_entity.pdbx_description
1 polymer ?
#
loop_
_entity_poly.entity_id
_entity_poly.type
_entity_poly.pdbx_seq_one_letter_code
_entity_poly.pdbx_strand_id
1 'polypeptide(L)'
;MSELVDIVDSLESKISKLLQKLELLNQANVNLEEELVTVKKEQTTTTTSINEWEEKYNSLKMASSMLGGSTNKTEAKYKINTLIRELDHCITQLAE
;
A
#
# COMPACT_ATOMS: atom_id res chain seq x y z
N MET A 1 -43.04 -31.62 39.93
CA MET A 1 -41.59 -31.86 40.10
C MET A 1 -40.93 -32.15 38.75
N SER A 2 -41.52 -32.99 37.88
CA SER A 2 -41.04 -33.25 36.50
C SER A 2 -40.93 -31.99 35.64
N GLU A 3 -41.99 -31.19 35.50
CA GLU A 3 -41.97 -30.02 34.59
C GLU A 3 -40.90 -28.98 34.92
N LEU A 4 -40.57 -28.79 36.20
CA LEU A 4 -39.52 -27.85 36.59
C LEU A 4 -38.14 -28.36 36.17
N VAL A 5 -37.92 -29.67 36.28
CA VAL A 5 -36.67 -30.32 35.82
C VAL A 5 -36.55 -30.20 34.31
N ASP A 6 -37.63 -30.47 33.57
CA ASP A 6 -37.64 -30.37 32.10
C ASP A 6 -37.36 -28.94 31.60
N ILE A 7 -37.87 -27.92 32.31
CA ILE A 7 -37.61 -26.51 32.00
C ILE A 7 -36.14 -26.15 32.26
N VAL A 8 -35.58 -26.60 33.39
CA VAL A 8 -34.18 -26.34 33.74
C VAL A 8 -33.24 -27.01 32.73
N ASP A 9 -33.50 -28.26 32.35
CA ASP A 9 -32.72 -28.99 31.34
C ASP A 9 -32.77 -28.29 29.98
N SER A 10 -33.94 -27.78 29.58
CA SER A 10 -34.09 -27.00 28.35
C SER A 10 -33.28 -25.70 28.39
N LEU A 11 -33.29 -25.02 29.53
CA LEU A 11 -32.57 -23.77 29.73
C LEU A 11 -31.05 -24.01 29.69
N GLU A 12 -30.57 -25.05 30.37
CA GLU A 12 -29.16 -25.46 30.37
C GLU A 12 -28.68 -25.80 28.97
N SER A 13 -29.47 -26.54 28.19
CA SER A 13 -29.16 -26.84 26.78
C SER A 13 -29.04 -25.57 25.93
N LYS A 14 -29.93 -24.60 26.14
CA LYS A 14 -29.90 -23.31 25.40
C LYS A 14 -28.69 -22.46 25.79
N ILE A 15 -28.36 -22.41 27.09
CA ILE A 15 -27.20 -21.66 27.59
C ILE A 15 -25.91 -22.28 27.04
N SER A 16 -25.76 -23.59 27.08
CA SER A 16 -24.58 -24.28 26.53
C SER A 16 -24.38 -23.99 25.04
N LYS A 17 -25.45 -24.00 24.24
CA LYS A 17 -25.39 -23.64 22.82
C LYS A 17 -25.01 -22.18 22.60
N LEU A 18 -25.52 -21.27 23.44
CA LEU A 18 -25.19 -19.85 23.36
C LEU A 18 -23.72 -19.59 23.69
N LEU A 19 -23.20 -20.23 24.74
CA LEU A 19 -21.79 -20.12 25.13
C LEU A 19 -20.87 -20.64 24.03
N GLN A 20 -21.17 -21.81 23.46
CA GLN A 20 -20.40 -22.36 22.35
C GLN A 20 -20.39 -21.42 21.14
N LYS A 21 -21.55 -20.84 20.79
CA LYS A 21 -21.62 -19.88 19.68
C LYS A 21 -20.82 -18.62 19.96
N LEU A 22 -20.84 -18.13 21.20
CA LEU A 22 -20.09 -16.94 21.61
C LEU A 22 -18.58 -17.19 21.53
N GLU A 23 -18.12 -18.37 21.97
CA GLU A 23 -16.72 -18.78 21.87
C GLU A 23 -16.26 -18.87 20.41
N LEU A 24 -17.05 -19.49 19.53
CA LEU A 24 -16.76 -19.54 18.10
C LEU A 24 -16.70 -18.16 17.45
N LEU A 25 -17.61 -17.26 17.83
CA LEU A 25 -17.62 -15.88 17.34
C LEU A 25 -16.41 -15.10 17.82
N ASN A 26 -16.02 -15.25 19.09
CA ASN A 26 -14.82 -14.62 19.62
C ASN A 26 -13.56 -15.12 18.89
N GLN A 27 -13.44 -16.43 18.68
CA GLN A 27 -12.30 -16.99 17.94
C GLN A 27 -12.24 -16.46 16.50
N ALA A 28 -13.40 -16.41 15.82
CA ALA A 28 -13.47 -15.86 14.47
C ALA A 28 -13.10 -14.37 14.44
N ASN A 29 -13.54 -13.59 15.43
CA ASN A 29 -13.21 -12.18 15.52
C ASN A 29 -11.70 -11.96 15.72
N VAL A 30 -11.07 -12.71 16.63
CA VAL A 30 -9.61 -12.64 16.85
C VAL A 30 -8.85 -12.98 15.56
N ASN A 31 -9.23 -14.06 14.87
CA ASN A 31 -8.59 -14.45 13.62
C ASN A 31 -8.73 -13.36 12.54
N LEU A 32 -9.92 -12.74 12.43
CA LEU A 32 -10.17 -11.67 11.47
C LEU A 32 -9.38 -10.40 11.81
N GLU A 33 -9.24 -10.07 13.08
CA GLU A 33 -8.42 -8.94 13.52
C GLU A 33 -6.94 -9.14 13.19
N GLU A 34 -6.40 -10.34 13.39
CA GLU A 34 -5.02 -10.70 13.03
C GLU A 34 -4.80 -10.65 11.51
N GLU A 35 -5.73 -11.19 10.72
CA GLU A 35 -5.68 -11.15 9.26
C GLU A 35 -5.74 -9.70 8.75
N LEU A 36 -6.59 -8.87 9.34
CA LEU A 36 -6.73 -7.46 8.99
C LEU A 36 -5.43 -6.68 9.25
N VAL A 37 -4.76 -6.93 10.38
CA VAL A 37 -3.47 -6.31 10.68
C VAL A 37 -2.40 -6.75 9.66
N THR A 38 -2.39 -8.03 9.32
CA THR A 38 -1.44 -8.61 8.36
C THR A 38 -1.62 -8.00 6.97
N VAL A 39 -2.86 -7.99 6.46
CA VAL A 39 -3.19 -7.42 5.14
C VAL A 39 -2.86 -5.93 5.08
N LYS A 40 -3.15 -5.16 6.14
CA LYS A 40 -2.76 -3.73 6.19
C LYS A 40 -1.25 -3.55 6.11
N LYS A 41 -0.47 -4.37 6.83
CA LYS A 41 0.99 -4.31 6.79
C LYS A 41 1.52 -4.65 5.39
N GLU A 42 1.00 -5.69 4.76
CA GLU A 42 1.36 -6.04 3.39
C GLU A 42 1.02 -4.92 2.41
N GLN A 43 -0.20 -4.36 2.51
CA GLN A 43 -0.62 -3.23 1.69
C GLN A 43 0.36 -2.05 1.80
N THR A 44 0.71 -1.64 3.02
CA THR A 44 1.67 -0.54 3.22
C THR A 44 3.04 -0.86 2.62
N THR A 45 3.50 -2.09 2.74
CA THR A 45 4.79 -2.53 2.16
C THR A 45 4.74 -2.49 0.64
N THR A 46 3.68 -3.02 0.03
CA THR A 46 3.48 -3.01 -1.42
C THR A 46 3.38 -1.59 -1.96
N THR A 47 2.64 -0.70 -1.29
CA THR A 47 2.53 0.71 -1.70
C THR A 47 3.89 1.41 -1.67
N THR A 48 4.69 1.19 -0.62
CA THR A 48 6.06 1.73 -0.55
C THR A 48 6.92 1.22 -1.70
N SER A 49 6.89 -0.10 -1.97
CA SER A 49 7.64 -0.68 -3.09
C SER A 49 7.19 -0.13 -4.45
N ILE A 50 5.89 0.10 -4.65
CA ILE A 50 5.37 0.71 -5.89
C ILE A 50 5.96 2.11 -6.07
N ASN A 51 5.95 2.93 -5.02
CA ASN A 51 6.51 4.28 -5.08
C ASN A 51 8.02 4.24 -5.40
N GLU A 52 8.77 3.36 -4.75
CA GLU A 52 10.20 3.17 -5.04
C GLU A 52 10.45 2.73 -6.49
N TRP A 53 9.61 1.85 -7.03
CA TRP A 53 9.71 1.41 -8.42
C TRP A 53 9.32 2.52 -9.40
N GLU A 54 8.34 3.33 -9.07
CA GLU A 54 7.95 4.50 -9.86
C GLU A 54 9.09 5.53 -9.91
N GLU A 55 9.74 5.82 -8.79
CA GLU A 55 10.92 6.70 -8.74
C GLU A 55 12.10 6.15 -9.57
N LYS A 56 12.40 4.85 -9.44
CA LYS A 56 13.44 4.19 -10.24
C LYS A 56 13.11 4.24 -11.73
N TYR A 57 11.86 4.00 -12.10
CA TYR A 57 11.40 4.07 -13.48
C TYR A 57 11.52 5.49 -14.03
N ASN A 58 11.08 6.50 -13.29
CA ASN A 58 11.18 7.90 -13.68
C ASN A 58 12.63 8.34 -13.86
N SER A 59 13.51 7.92 -12.95
CA SER A 59 14.96 8.16 -13.04
C SER A 59 15.56 7.52 -14.30
N LEU A 60 15.20 6.27 -14.60
CA LEU A 60 15.65 5.57 -15.79
C LEU A 60 15.09 6.20 -17.08
N LYS A 61 13.83 6.64 -17.08
CA LYS A 61 13.20 7.33 -18.20
C LYS A 61 13.87 8.68 -18.46
N MET A 62 14.23 9.40 -17.40
CA MET A 62 14.98 10.65 -17.50
C MET A 62 16.38 10.40 -18.08
N ALA A 63 17.13 9.43 -17.54
CA ALA A 63 18.45 9.07 -18.03
C ALA A 63 18.43 8.61 -19.50
N SER A 64 17.48 7.77 -19.89
CA SER A 64 17.34 7.30 -21.27
C SER A 64 16.91 8.41 -22.24
N SER A 65 16.12 9.39 -21.77
CA SER A 65 15.82 10.60 -22.53
C SER A 65 17.08 11.46 -22.67
N MET A 66 17.83 11.73 -21.60
CA MET A 66 19.08 12.51 -21.65
C MET A 66 20.14 11.88 -22.56
N LEU A 67 20.26 10.55 -22.56
CA LEU A 67 21.21 9.79 -23.38
C LEU A 67 20.73 9.57 -24.84
N GLY A 68 19.53 10.02 -25.19
CA GLY A 68 19.04 9.99 -26.57
C GLY A 68 18.70 8.57 -27.07
N GLY A 69 17.94 7.81 -26.29
CA GLY A 69 17.29 6.58 -26.77
C GLY A 69 16.55 6.80 -28.10
N SER A 70 16.53 5.79 -28.98
CA SER A 70 16.21 5.89 -30.42
C SER A 70 14.95 6.68 -30.80
N THR A 71 13.95 6.78 -29.92
CA THR A 71 12.69 7.51 -30.13
C THR A 71 12.69 8.96 -29.65
N ASN A 72 13.58 9.37 -28.73
CA ASN A 72 13.50 10.67 -28.02
C ASN A 72 14.70 11.61 -28.26
N LYS A 73 15.59 11.30 -29.22
CA LYS A 73 16.80 12.09 -29.51
C LYS A 73 16.54 13.59 -29.72
N THR A 74 15.43 13.94 -30.36
CA THR A 74 15.08 15.35 -30.65
C THR A 74 14.65 16.10 -29.39
N GLU A 75 13.86 15.47 -28.53
CA GLU A 75 13.40 16.06 -27.27
C GLU A 75 14.56 16.21 -26.28
N ALA A 76 15.43 15.20 -26.22
CA ALA A 76 16.65 15.21 -25.44
C ALA A 76 17.56 16.39 -25.81
N LYS A 77 17.79 16.59 -27.11
CA LYS A 77 18.60 17.69 -27.64
C LYS A 77 18.00 19.05 -27.28
N TYR A 78 16.68 19.19 -27.34
CA TYR A 78 15.99 20.41 -26.94
C TYR A 78 16.13 20.71 -25.44
N LYS A 79 15.96 19.71 -24.57
CA LYS A 79 16.15 19.85 -23.12
C LYS A 79 17.58 20.22 -22.75
N ILE A 80 18.57 19.57 -23.38
CA ILE A 80 20.00 19.90 -23.18
C ILE A 80 20.28 21.34 -23.61
N ASN A 81 19.80 21.77 -24.79
CA ASN A 81 19.99 23.15 -25.25
C ASN A 81 19.30 24.18 -24.35
N THR A 82 18.19 23.82 -23.71
CA THR A 82 17.51 24.71 -22.76
C THR A 82 18.34 24.86 -21.48
N LEU A 83 18.83 23.74 -20.93
CA LEU A 83 19.71 23.76 -19.75
C LEU A 83 21.02 24.54 -19.99
N ILE A 84 21.63 24.40 -21.17
CA ILE A 84 22.84 25.16 -21.53
C ILE A 84 22.53 26.67 -21.54
N ARG A 85 21.40 27.09 -22.11
CA ARG A 85 21.00 28.50 -22.12
C ARG A 85 20.75 29.06 -20.73
N GLU A 86 20.16 28.27 -19.84
CA GLU A 86 19.96 28.66 -18.44
C GLU A 86 21.31 28.81 -17.71
N LEU A 87 22.26 27.91 -17.95
CA LEU A 87 23.62 28.02 -17.42
C LEU A 87 24.32 29.27 -17.95
N ASP A 88 24.26 29.55 -19.25
CA ASP A 88 24.84 30.76 -19.83
C ASP A 88 24.22 32.04 -19.24
N HIS A 89 22.91 32.03 -19.00
CA HIS A 89 22.21 33.14 -18.35
C HIS A 89 22.68 33.35 -16.91
N CYS A 90 22.77 32.28 -16.11
CA CYS A 90 23.30 32.33 -14.74
C CYS A 90 24.77 32.79 -14.70
N ILE A 91 25.61 32.33 -15.63
CA ILE A 91 27.01 32.76 -15.73
C ILE A 91 27.09 34.25 -16.05
N THR A 92 26.24 34.75 -16.96
CA THR A 92 26.19 36.17 -17.31
C THR A 92 25.75 37.02 -16.12
N GLN A 93 24.72 36.58 -15.36
CA GLN A 93 24.27 37.25 -14.14
C GLN A 93 25.31 37.26 -13.02
N LEU A 94 26.26 36.32 -12.99
CA LEU A 94 27.35 36.27 -12.02
C LEU A 94 28.59 37.08 -12.45
N ALA A 95 28.67 37.45 -13.73
CA ALA A 95 29.77 38.22 -14.30
C ALA A 95 29.48 39.73 -14.39
N GLU A 96 28.23 40.14 -14.16
CA GLU A 96 27.83 41.49 -13.74
C GLU A 96 27.94 41.65 -12.21
#